data_AF-A0AB73FZY1-F1
#
_entry.id   AF-A0AB73FZY1-F1
#
_cell.length_a   1.000
_cell.length_b   1.000
_cell.length_c   1.000
_cell.angle_alpha   90.00
_cell.angle_beta   90.00
_cell.angle_gamma   90.00
#
_symmetry.space_group_name_H-M   'P 1'
#
loop_
_entity.id
_entity.type
_entity.pdbx_description
1 polymer ?
#
loop_
_entity_poly.entity_id
_entity_poly.type
_entity_poly.pdbx_seq_one_letter_code
_entity_poly.pdbx_strand_id
1 'polypeptide(L)' 'MMFDTMHREIRELVRLVRREATWSATIACGKVHLDEVSADALAAHHADVKRIVELTEKYGL' A
#
# COMPACT_ATOMS: atom_id res chain seq x y z
N MET A 1 -16.19 7.49 16.92
CA MET A 1 -15.35 7.97 18.04
C MET A 1 -13.88 7.75 17.69
N MET A 2 -12.92 8.28 18.46
CA MET A 2 -11.48 8.19 18.17
C MET A 2 -10.99 6.74 17.93
N PHE A 3 -11.57 5.77 18.66
CA PHE A 3 -11.31 4.34 18.47
C PHE A 3 -11.80 3.79 17.13
N ASP A 4 -12.97 4.22 16.62
CA ASP A 4 -13.47 3.81 15.30
C ASP A 4 -12.55 4.29 14.18
N THR A 5 -12.03 5.52 14.32
CA THR A 5 -11.08 6.11 13.37
C THR A 5 -9.78 5.30 13.37
N MET A 6 -9.22 5.01 14.54
CA MET A 6 -8.00 4.20 14.67
C MET A 6 -8.19 2.79 14.08
N HIS A 7 -9.30 2.12 14.39
CA HIS A 7 -9.58 0.78 13.86
C HIS A 7 -9.75 0.79 12.34
N ARG A 8 -10.36 1.83 11.77
CA ARG A 8 -10.46 2.02 10.32
C ARG A 8 -9.08 2.22 9.69
N GLU A 9 -8.24 3.06 10.29
CA GLU A 9 -6.89 3.38 9.81
C GLU A 9 -5.94 2.17 9.90
N ILE A 10 -5.99 1.39 10.99
CA ILE A 10 -5.22 0.14 11.09
C ILE A 10 -5.70 -0.89 10.04
N ARG A 11 -7.01 -1.00 9.82
CA ARG A 11 -7.56 -1.88 8.77
C ARG A 11 -7.16 -1.41 7.37
N GLU A 12 -7.09 -0.11 7.15
CA GLU A 12 -6.56 0.49 5.93
C GLU A 12 -5.08 0.11 5.74
N LEU A 13 -4.24 0.30 6.76
CA LEU A 13 -2.83 -0.07 6.74
C LEU A 13 -2.63 -1.54 6.36
N VAL A 14 -3.33 -2.47 7.02
CA VAL A 14 -3.23 -3.91 6.70
C VAL A 14 -3.61 -4.20 5.25
N ARG A 15 -4.64 -3.54 4.72
CA ARG A 15 -5.06 -3.70 3.33
C ARG A 15 -4.01 -3.16 2.36
N LEU A 16 -3.45 -1.99 2.64
CA LEU A 16 -2.43 -1.35 1.82
C LEU A 16 -1.14 -2.19 1.78
N VAL A 17 -0.66 -2.65 2.95
CA VAL A 17 0.53 -3.52 3.03
C VAL A 17 0.31 -4.83 2.27
N ARG A 18 -0.87 -5.44 2.37
CA ARG A 18 -1.18 -6.65 1.59
C ARG A 18 -1.17 -6.39 0.09
N ARG A 19 -1.67 -5.23 -0.35
CA ARG A 19 -1.71 -4.83 -1.76
C ARG A 19 -0.30 -4.58 -2.29
N GLU A 20 0.54 -3.89 -1.51
CA GLU A 20 1.96 -3.69 -1.80
C GLU A 20 2.69 -5.04 -1.93
N ALA A 21 2.53 -5.95 -0.97
CA ALA A 21 3.16 -7.26 -1.02
C ALA A 21 2.71 -8.07 -2.25
N THR A 22 1.43 -7.95 -2.65
CA THR A 22 0.90 -8.61 -3.85
C THR A 22 1.49 -8.01 -5.12
N TRP A 23 1.61 -6.69 -5.17
CA TRP A 23 2.24 -5.96 -6.27
C TRP A 23 3.71 -6.38 -6.44
N SER A 24 4.47 -6.33 -5.36
CA SER A 24 5.88 -6.73 -5.30
C SER A 24 6.08 -8.21 -5.66
N ALA A 25 5.20 -9.11 -5.18
CA ALA A 25 5.22 -10.52 -5.58
C ALA A 25 4.89 -10.73 -7.07
N THR A 26 4.00 -9.92 -7.64
CA THR A 26 3.61 -10.01 -9.06
C THR A 26 4.76 -9.57 -9.95
N ILE A 27 5.48 -8.51 -9.58
CA ILE A 27 6.69 -8.04 -10.28
C ILE A 27 7.82 -9.08 -10.12
N ALA A 28 8.09 -9.55 -8.91
CA ALA A 28 9.16 -10.51 -8.63
C ALA A 28 8.96 -11.86 -9.34
N CYS A 29 7.70 -12.32 -9.49
CA CYS A 29 7.38 -13.51 -10.27
C CYS A 29 7.42 -13.28 -11.79
N GLY A 30 7.77 -12.07 -12.26
CA GLY A 30 7.81 -11.72 -13.68
C GLY A 30 6.43 -11.75 -14.36
N LYS A 31 5.33 -11.68 -13.60
CA LYS A 31 3.97 -11.68 -14.16
C LYS A 31 3.59 -10.33 -14.75
N VAL A 32 4.23 -9.26 -14.30
CA VAL A 32 4.06 -7.89 -14.78
C VAL A 32 5.43 -7.23 -14.80
N HIS A 33 5.86 -6.72 -15.95
CA HIS A 33 7.05 -5.86 -16.02
C HIS A 33 6.67 -4.42 -15.68
N LEU A 34 7.55 -3.70 -15.00
CA LEU A 34 7.34 -2.30 -14.65
C LEU A 34 7.09 -1.42 -15.88
N ASP A 35 7.66 -1.77 -17.03
CA ASP A 35 7.46 -1.07 -18.31
C ASP A 35 6.06 -1.29 -18.92
N GLU A 36 5.35 -2.35 -18.51
CA GLU A 36 3.98 -2.66 -18.93
C GLU A 36 2.93 -2.04 -17.99
N VAL A 37 3.38 -1.50 -16.85
CA VAL A 37 2.52 -0.83 -15.88
C VAL A 37 2.20 0.58 -16.36
N SER A 38 0.91 0.93 -16.41
CA SER A 38 0.50 2.29 -16.74
C SER A 38 1.01 3.29 -15.70
N ALA A 39 1.34 4.51 -16.14
CA ALA A 39 1.79 5.59 -15.26
C ALA A 39 0.78 5.85 -14.12
N ASP A 40 -0.53 5.71 -14.39
CA ASP A 40 -1.58 5.84 -13.38
C ASP A 40 -1.52 4.73 -12.31
N ALA A 41 -1.27 3.49 -12.72
CA ALA A 41 -1.14 2.37 -11.78
C ALA A 41 0.12 2.50 -10.91
N LEU A 42 1.22 2.99 -11.49
CA LEU A 42 2.44 3.29 -10.74
C LEU A 42 2.23 4.46 -9.78
N ALA A 43 1.56 5.53 -10.20
CA ALA A 43 1.23 6.67 -9.35
C ALA A 43 0.31 6.26 -8.18
N ALA A 44 -0.69 5.41 -8.44
CA ALA A 44 -1.54 4.84 -7.40
C ALA A 44 -0.74 3.98 -6.41
N HIS A 45 0.20 3.17 -6.89
CA HIS A 45 1.09 2.39 -6.03
C HIS A 45 1.97 3.29 -5.15
N HIS A 46 2.56 4.35 -5.70
CA HIS A 46 3.32 5.32 -4.90
C HIS A 46 2.46 6.03 -3.85
N ALA A 47 1.21 6.36 -4.16
CA ALA A 47 0.27 6.93 -3.19
C ALA A 47 -0.04 5.94 -2.06
N ASP A 48 -0.25 4.66 -2.39
CA ASP A 48 -0.45 3.59 -1.40
C ASP A 48 0.78 3.45 -0.48
N VAL A 49 2.00 3.44 -1.04
CA VAL A 49 3.26 3.36 -0.27
C VAL A 49 3.42 4.56 0.65
N LYS A 50 3.17 5.78 0.15
CA LYS A 50 3.20 6.99 0.98
C LYS A 50 2.23 6.88 2.16
N ARG A 51 1.02 6.39 1.90
CA ARG A 51 -0.01 6.22 2.93
C ARG A 51 0.37 5.17 3.98
N ILE A 52 1.04 4.09 3.56
CA ILE A 52 1.60 3.08 4.49
C ILE A 52 2.62 3.74 5.41
N VAL A 53 3.57 4.52 4.88
CA VAL A 53 4.59 5.20 5.68
C VAL A 53 3.94 6.14 6.70
N GLU A 54 3.02 7.00 6.27
CA GLU A 54 2.30 7.93 7.15
C GLU A 54 1.58 7.21 8.31
N LEU A 55 0.88 6.11 8.02
CA LEU A 55 0.17 5.33 9.04
C LEU A 55 1.13 4.57 9.95
N THR A 56 2.24 4.06 9.41
CA THR A 56 3.29 3.37 10.17
C THR A 56 3.95 4.33 11.16
N GLU A 57 4.34 5.52 10.70
CA GLU A 57 4.91 6.58 11.55
C GLU A 57 3.91 7.05 12.62
N LYS A 58 2.63 7.23 12.24
CA LYS A 58 1.57 7.64 13.17
C LYS A 58 1.38 6.66 14.33
N TYR A 59 1.55 5.35 14.08
CA TYR A 59 1.34 4.30 15.09
C TYR A 59 2.63 3.75 15.70
N GLY A 60 3.82 4.19 15.23
CA GLY A 60 5.11 3.74 15.72
C GLY A 60 5.42 2.28 15.39
N LEU A 61 5.00 1.82 14.20
CA LEU A 61 5.22 0.46 13.69
C LEU A 61 6.52 0.30 12.91
#